data_AF-A0A7T8K911-F1
#
_entry.id   AF-A0A7T8K911-F1
#
_cell.length_a   1.000
_cell.length_b   1.000
_cell.length_c   1.000
_cell.angle_alpha   90.00
_cell.angle_beta   90.00
_cell.angle_gamma   90.00
#
_symmetry.space_group_name_H-M   'P 1'
#
loop_
_entity.id
_entity.type
_entity.pdbx_description
1 polymer ?
#
loop_
_entity_poly.entity_id
_entity_poly.type
_entity_poly.pdbx_seq_one_letter_code
_entity_poly.pdbx_strand_id
1 'polypeptide(L)'
;VVGKGNNGNNNTNHHHSQTPNDAVKVCLDHSVSLFLYPDRPPITYFCHECFVTVSKKLLSKSELNAISTLFEDINHPIKQVDITCENKNCRAQEKIAVSTCFSPECSSYNGNRPIRYCNQCHKIRHNTRRGADHVIHVPLTSPWELEPETQNYLVKAIISLLKEARPFGSGKRTDKEESMQRTMAVLDVDDEENDESFLNERRLLSRYGVWLLVGLIKLEEDTPHEIIGHMLSMLFEWFNTTAYLPNDKT
;
A
#
# COMPACT_ATOMS: atom_id res chain seq x y z
N VAL A 1 13.30 -72.76 21.58
CA VAL A 1 14.32 -72.57 20.52
C VAL A 1 14.00 -71.27 19.79
N VAL A 2 14.86 -70.26 19.96
CA VAL A 2 15.26 -69.14 19.06
C VAL A 2 14.18 -68.56 18.11
N GLY A 3 13.90 -67.24 17.97
CA GLY A 3 14.52 -65.99 18.38
C GLY A 3 14.28 -64.89 17.30
N LYS A 4 14.33 -63.60 17.71
CA LYS A 4 14.33 -62.33 16.92
C LYS A 4 12.95 -61.92 16.33
N GLY A 5 12.39 -60.71 16.49
CA GLY A 5 12.86 -59.40 16.93
C GLY A 5 12.76 -58.39 15.78
N ASN A 6 11.82 -57.43 15.78
CA ASN A 6 12.07 -56.03 15.36
C ASN A 6 10.89 -55.06 15.61
N ASN A 7 11.27 -53.83 15.94
CA ASN A 7 10.46 -52.63 16.16
C ASN A 7 9.65 -52.17 14.93
N GLY A 8 8.49 -51.56 15.18
CA GLY A 8 7.76 -50.73 14.21
C GLY A 8 6.92 -49.67 14.92
N ASN A 9 7.44 -48.43 14.93
CA ASN A 9 6.76 -47.22 15.39
C ASN A 9 5.41 -47.04 14.68
N ASN A 10 4.30 -47.02 15.43
CA ASN A 10 3.03 -46.50 14.93
C ASN A 10 2.99 -44.98 15.11
N ASN A 11 3.61 -44.28 14.17
CA ASN A 11 3.42 -42.85 13.97
C ASN A 11 2.17 -42.66 13.10
N THR A 12 0.99 -42.57 13.72
CA THR A 12 -0.25 -42.27 12.99
C THR A 12 -0.28 -40.78 12.68
N ASN A 13 0.29 -40.43 11.53
CA ASN A 13 0.10 -39.16 10.85
C ASN A 13 -1.40 -38.93 10.64
N HIS A 14 -1.98 -38.03 11.42
CA HIS A 14 -3.23 -37.38 11.03
C HIS A 14 -2.92 -36.46 9.83
N HIS A 15 -3.01 -37.02 8.63
CA HIS A 15 -3.22 -36.23 7.41
C HIS A 15 -4.59 -35.57 7.50
N HIS A 16 -4.64 -34.43 8.16
CA HIS A 16 -5.72 -33.49 7.98
C HIS A 16 -5.56 -32.90 6.57
N SER A 17 -6.51 -33.21 5.69
CA SER A 17 -6.76 -32.45 4.46
C SER A 17 -7.21 -31.04 4.86
N GLN A 18 -6.26 -30.19 5.28
CA GLN A 18 -6.51 -28.81 5.64
C GLN A 18 -6.09 -27.96 4.46
N THR A 19 -7.09 -27.31 3.83
CA THR A 19 -6.82 -26.04 3.16
C THR A 19 -6.00 -25.17 4.12
N PRO A 20 -4.88 -24.57 3.69
CA PRO A 20 -4.07 -23.77 4.59
C PRO A 20 -4.93 -22.63 5.16
N ASN A 21 -5.03 -22.58 6.49
CA ASN A 21 -5.77 -21.52 7.17
C ASN A 21 -4.97 -20.21 7.06
N ASP A 22 -5.65 -19.13 6.67
CA ASP A 22 -5.01 -17.82 6.51
C ASP A 22 -4.48 -17.29 7.86
N ALA A 23 -3.31 -16.65 7.83
CA ALA A 23 -2.68 -16.07 9.01
C ALA A 23 -3.29 -14.71 9.37
N VAL A 24 -3.60 -14.54 10.66
CA VAL A 24 -4.25 -13.33 11.20
C VAL A 24 -3.40 -12.63 12.26
N LYS A 25 -2.37 -13.31 12.77
CA LYS A 25 -1.42 -12.78 13.74
C LYS A 25 0.01 -13.06 13.31
N VAL A 26 0.92 -12.15 13.64
CA VAL A 26 2.37 -12.32 13.51
C VAL A 26 3.03 -12.18 14.87
N CYS A 27 4.00 -13.04 15.18
CA CYS A 27 4.84 -12.87 16.37
C CYS A 27 6.14 -12.16 15.98
N LEU A 28 6.37 -10.99 16.58
CA LEU A 28 7.57 -10.19 16.33
C LEU A 28 8.76 -10.61 17.21
N ASP A 29 8.50 -11.35 18.29
CA ASP A 29 9.55 -11.91 19.14
C ASP A 29 10.09 -13.21 18.55
N HIS A 30 11.37 -13.17 18.19
CA HIS A 30 12.10 -14.27 17.59
C HIS A 30 12.27 -15.41 18.60
N SER A 31 12.40 -15.10 19.90
CA SER A 31 12.60 -16.08 20.97
C SER A 31 11.38 -16.98 21.12
N VAL A 32 10.18 -16.41 21.05
CA VAL A 32 8.91 -17.14 21.10
C VAL A 32 8.76 -18.04 19.87
N SER A 33 9.10 -17.51 18.69
CA SER A 33 9.10 -18.27 17.43
C SER A 33 10.03 -19.48 17.49
N LEU A 34 11.28 -19.29 17.96
CA LEU A 34 12.28 -20.35 18.11
C LEU A 34 11.90 -21.38 19.16
N PHE A 35 11.25 -20.97 20.25
CA PHE A 35 10.77 -21.89 21.29
C PHE A 35 9.65 -22.81 20.78
N LEU A 36 8.70 -22.25 20.04
CA LEU A 36 7.54 -23.01 19.54
C LEU A 36 7.87 -23.85 18.31
N TYR A 37 8.72 -23.34 17.42
CA TYR A 37 9.09 -23.97 16.16
C TYR A 37 10.61 -23.81 15.90
N PRO A 38 11.46 -24.60 16.56
CA PRO A 38 12.91 -24.52 16.41
C PRO A 38 13.38 -24.72 14.96
N ASP A 39 12.62 -25.50 14.18
CA ASP A 39 12.95 -25.85 12.79
C ASP A 39 12.42 -24.81 11.77
N ARG A 40 11.82 -23.70 12.21
CA ARG A 40 11.30 -22.65 11.33
C ARG A 40 11.99 -21.31 11.64
N PRO A 41 12.47 -20.58 10.63
CA PRO A 41 13.05 -19.27 10.87
C PRO A 41 11.95 -18.27 11.31
N PRO A 42 12.23 -17.36 12.26
CA PRO A 42 11.35 -16.24 12.56
C PRO A 42 11.22 -15.30 11.33
N ILE A 43 10.16 -14.50 11.18
CA ILE A 43 8.98 -14.31 12.04
C ILE A 43 7.87 -15.34 11.76
N THR A 44 7.16 -15.76 12.81
CA THR A 44 6.11 -16.79 12.69
C THR A 44 4.73 -16.17 12.54
N TYR A 45 3.97 -16.71 11.58
CA TYR A 45 2.58 -16.35 11.32
C TYR A 45 1.61 -17.39 11.87
N PHE A 46 0.49 -16.93 12.41
CA PHE A 46 -0.51 -17.78 13.06
C PHE A 46 -1.89 -17.52 12.48
N CYS A 47 -2.58 -18.60 12.09
CA CYS A 47 -4.03 -18.54 11.94
C CYS A 47 -4.69 -18.40 13.32
N HIS A 48 -5.99 -18.07 13.34
CA HIS A 48 -6.71 -17.81 14.59
C HIS A 48 -6.63 -18.99 15.58
N GLU A 49 -6.81 -20.22 15.10
CA GLU A 49 -6.78 -21.43 15.93
C GLU A 49 -5.38 -21.72 16.49
N CYS A 50 -4.34 -21.55 15.66
CA CYS A 50 -2.96 -21.69 16.08
C CYS A 50 -2.60 -20.64 17.13
N PHE A 51 -3.02 -19.38 16.93
CA PHE A 51 -2.81 -18.30 17.89
C PHE A 51 -3.48 -18.62 19.24
N VAL A 52 -4.72 -19.09 19.26
CA VAL A 52 -5.42 -19.47 20.51
C VAL A 52 -4.69 -20.61 21.21
N THR A 53 -4.19 -21.60 20.46
CA THR A 53 -3.45 -22.73 21.02
C THR A 53 -2.11 -22.30 21.62
N VAL A 54 -1.37 -21.45 20.90
CA VAL A 54 -0.08 -20.92 21.31
C VAL A 54 -0.23 -20.00 22.51
N SER A 55 -1.23 -19.12 22.49
CA SER A 55 -1.57 -18.25 23.61
C SER A 55 -1.84 -19.06 24.88
N LYS A 56 -2.59 -20.17 24.79
CA LYS A 56 -2.84 -21.06 25.94
C LYS A 56 -1.57 -21.77 26.43
N LYS A 57 -0.62 -22.09 25.54
CA LYS A 57 0.64 -22.76 25.88
C LYS A 57 1.66 -21.80 26.53
N LEU A 58 1.72 -20.56 26.04
CA LEU A 58 2.66 -19.55 26.52
C LEU A 58 2.19 -18.90 27.83
N LEU A 59 0.89 -18.88 28.12
CA LEU A 59 0.35 -18.18 29.27
C LEU A 59 0.23 -19.04 30.53
N SER A 60 1.07 -18.72 31.51
CA SER A 60 0.57 -18.68 32.88
C SER A 60 -0.42 -17.49 33.02
N LYS A 61 -1.47 -17.63 33.85
CA LYS A 61 -2.60 -16.67 33.95
C LYS A 61 -2.24 -15.19 34.20
N SER A 62 -0.99 -14.87 34.58
CA SER A 62 -0.52 -13.52 34.92
C SER A 62 0.02 -12.69 33.74
N GLU A 63 0.17 -13.26 32.55
CA GLU A 63 0.92 -12.64 31.44
C GLU A 63 0.07 -12.27 30.21
N LEU A 64 -1.27 -12.24 30.34
CA LEU A 64 -2.16 -11.89 29.21
C LEU A 64 -1.83 -10.54 28.57
N ASN A 65 -1.36 -9.57 29.37
CA ASN A 65 -0.95 -8.26 28.86
C ASN A 65 0.30 -8.34 27.98
N ALA A 66 1.21 -9.30 28.22
CA ALA A 66 2.42 -9.50 27.43
C ALA A 66 2.13 -10.11 26.04
N ILE A 67 1.01 -10.83 25.86
CA ILE A 67 0.62 -11.32 24.53
C ILE A 67 0.37 -10.17 23.56
N SER A 68 -0.29 -9.10 24.01
CA SER A 68 -0.62 -7.97 23.15
C SER A 68 0.62 -7.27 22.60
N THR A 69 1.75 -7.35 23.30
CA THR A 69 3.03 -6.79 22.85
C THR A 69 3.86 -7.76 21.99
N LEU A 70 3.54 -9.06 22.02
CA LEU A 70 4.28 -10.09 21.30
C LEU A 70 3.64 -10.44 19.94
N PHE A 71 2.33 -10.22 19.81
CA PHE A 71 1.55 -10.60 18.65
C PHE A 71 0.79 -9.41 18.07
N GLU A 72 1.07 -9.11 16.80
CA GLU A 72 0.38 -8.08 16.05
C GLU A 72 -0.69 -8.68 15.13
N ASP A 73 -1.80 -7.95 14.97
CA ASP A 73 -2.80 -8.28 13.96
C ASP A 73 -2.29 -7.97 12.56
N ILE A 74 -2.53 -8.88 11.63
CA ILE A 74 -2.20 -8.69 10.22
C ILE A 74 -3.47 -8.70 9.36
N ASN A 75 -3.49 -7.75 8.43
CA ASN A 75 -4.52 -7.69 7.41
C ASN A 75 -4.15 -8.61 6.24
N HIS A 76 -5.13 -9.29 5.68
CA HIS A 76 -5.00 -9.97 4.41
C HIS A 76 -4.95 -8.96 3.25
N PRO A 77 -4.35 -9.33 2.11
CA PRO A 77 -4.25 -8.46 0.94
C PRO A 77 -5.62 -7.96 0.46
N ILE A 78 -5.66 -6.75 -0.11
CA ILE A 78 -6.84 -6.26 -0.80
C ILE A 78 -6.97 -7.05 -2.11
N LYS A 79 -8.10 -7.76 -2.31
CA LYS A 79 -8.29 -8.63 -3.48
C LYS A 79 -8.57 -7.87 -4.77
N GLN A 80 -9.27 -6.74 -4.68
CA GLN A 80 -9.66 -5.92 -5.81
C GLN A 80 -9.68 -4.45 -5.40
N VAL A 81 -9.13 -3.60 -6.26
CA VAL A 81 -9.28 -2.15 -6.16
C VAL A 81 -10.66 -1.81 -6.70
N ASP A 82 -11.51 -1.29 -5.82
CA ASP A 82 -12.87 -0.85 -6.15
C ASP A 82 -13.11 0.51 -5.48
N ILE A 83 -13.98 1.32 -6.10
CA ILE A 83 -14.42 2.62 -5.62
C ILE A 83 -15.71 2.52 -4.79
N THR A 84 -16.26 1.32 -4.58
CA THR A 84 -17.51 1.13 -3.83
C THR A 84 -17.30 0.77 -2.36
N CYS A 85 -18.28 1.15 -1.53
CA CYS A 85 -18.33 0.86 -0.11
C CYS A 85 -18.58 -0.65 0.13
N GLU A 86 -17.73 -1.25 0.96
CA GLU A 86 -17.76 -2.69 1.26
C GLU A 86 -18.60 -3.04 2.49
N ASN A 87 -19.15 -2.04 3.18
CA ASN A 87 -20.04 -2.29 4.29
C ASN A 87 -21.34 -2.97 3.78
N LYS A 88 -21.52 -4.25 4.13
CA LYS A 88 -22.71 -5.04 3.77
C LYS A 88 -24.03 -4.42 4.23
N ASN A 89 -23.99 -3.62 5.30
CA ASN A 89 -25.17 -2.93 5.86
C ASN A 89 -25.27 -1.46 5.40
N CYS A 90 -24.57 -1.06 4.33
CA CYS A 90 -24.59 0.30 3.81
C CYS A 90 -25.98 0.68 3.28
N ARG A 91 -26.54 1.78 3.79
CA ARG A 91 -27.83 2.36 3.37
C ARG A 91 -27.67 3.71 2.64
N ALA A 92 -26.45 4.09 2.30
CA ALA A 92 -26.19 5.33 1.58
C ALA A 92 -26.73 5.25 0.15
N GLN A 93 -27.25 6.37 -0.35
CA GLN A 93 -27.61 6.52 -1.77
C GLN A 93 -26.34 6.49 -2.63
N GLU A 94 -25.35 7.30 -2.24
CA GLU A 94 -24.02 7.29 -2.84
C GLU A 94 -23.10 6.30 -2.11
N LYS A 95 -22.73 5.22 -2.80
CA LYS A 95 -21.88 4.17 -2.24
C LYS A 95 -20.41 4.32 -2.61
N ILE A 96 -20.01 5.50 -3.07
CA ILE A 96 -18.61 5.79 -3.41
C ILE A 96 -17.79 5.78 -2.11
N ALA A 97 -16.74 4.97 -2.08
CA ALA A 97 -15.81 4.87 -0.99
C ALA A 97 -14.94 6.13 -0.91
N VAL A 98 -14.84 6.69 0.30
CA VAL A 98 -14.03 7.88 0.59
C VAL A 98 -12.94 7.58 1.61
N SER A 99 -12.86 6.35 2.11
CA SER A 99 -11.84 5.94 3.06
C SER A 99 -11.65 4.44 3.02
N THR A 100 -10.43 3.99 3.33
CA THR A 100 -10.09 2.58 3.58
C THR A 100 -9.53 2.48 4.99
N CYS A 101 -10.17 1.70 5.85
CA CYS A 101 -9.71 1.48 7.22
C CYS A 101 -8.90 0.19 7.30
N PHE A 102 -7.73 0.27 7.94
CA PHE A 102 -6.79 -0.84 8.15
C PHE A 102 -6.80 -1.34 9.60
N SER A 103 -7.63 -0.78 10.47
CA SER A 103 -7.69 -1.27 11.86
C SER A 103 -8.24 -2.69 11.91
N PRO A 104 -7.72 -3.56 12.79
CA PRO A 104 -8.23 -4.92 12.97
C PRO A 104 -9.72 -4.94 13.31
N GLU A 105 -10.21 -3.96 14.07
CA GLU A 105 -11.63 -3.81 14.39
C GLU A 105 -12.50 -3.70 13.14
N CYS A 106 -12.10 -2.83 12.21
CA CYS A 106 -12.81 -2.62 10.96
C CYS A 106 -12.59 -3.78 9.98
N SER A 107 -11.36 -4.26 9.83
CA SER A 107 -10.99 -5.34 8.93
C SER A 107 -11.68 -6.66 9.28
N SER A 108 -11.98 -6.91 10.56
CA SER A 108 -12.69 -8.11 11.01
C SER A 108 -14.06 -8.28 10.34
N TYR A 109 -14.75 -7.18 10.00
CA TYR A 109 -16.03 -7.21 9.29
C TYR A 109 -15.90 -7.58 7.80
N ASN A 110 -14.70 -7.51 7.24
CA ASN A 110 -14.40 -7.84 5.85
C ASN A 110 -13.48 -9.07 5.73
N GLY A 111 -13.54 -9.98 6.71
CA GLY A 111 -12.70 -11.18 6.73
C GLY A 111 -11.22 -10.84 6.80
N ASN A 112 -10.85 -9.99 7.77
CA ASN A 112 -9.50 -9.47 8.02
C ASN A 112 -8.84 -8.78 6.83
N ARG A 113 -9.64 -8.21 5.91
CA ARG A 113 -9.14 -7.33 4.85
C ARG A 113 -9.46 -5.89 5.20
N PRO A 114 -8.60 -4.91 4.84
CA PRO A 114 -8.94 -3.51 4.99
C PRO A 114 -10.29 -3.24 4.32
N ILE A 115 -11.12 -2.42 4.96
CA ILE A 115 -12.50 -2.20 4.54
C ILE A 115 -12.70 -0.78 4.05
N ARG A 116 -13.30 -0.65 2.87
CA ARG A 116 -13.69 0.62 2.27
C ARG A 116 -15.05 1.09 2.78
N TYR A 117 -15.13 2.36 3.12
CA TYR A 117 -16.36 3.00 3.56
C TYR A 117 -16.71 4.22 2.70
N CYS A 118 -17.98 4.34 2.33
CA CYS A 118 -18.55 5.60 1.89
C CYS A 118 -18.61 6.61 3.04
N ASN A 119 -18.85 7.89 2.72
CA ASN A 119 -18.84 8.98 3.69
C ASN A 119 -19.77 8.71 4.89
N GLN A 120 -20.98 8.20 4.66
CA GLN A 120 -21.91 7.87 5.74
C GLN A 120 -21.39 6.74 6.64
N CYS A 121 -20.88 5.66 6.05
CA CYS A 121 -20.34 4.54 6.82
C CYS A 121 -19.07 4.93 7.58
N HIS A 122 -18.23 5.77 6.98
CA HIS A 122 -17.04 6.31 7.59
C HIS A 122 -17.39 7.11 8.86
N LYS A 123 -18.31 8.08 8.78
CA LYS A 123 -18.74 8.88 9.95
C LYS A 123 -19.37 8.05 11.07
N ILE A 124 -20.06 6.95 10.73
CA ILE A 124 -20.66 6.05 11.72
C ILE A 124 -19.57 5.25 12.46
N ARG A 125 -18.56 4.77 11.74
CA ARG A 125 -17.48 3.93 12.28
C ARG A 125 -16.35 4.71 12.92
N HIS A 126 -16.08 5.91 12.42
CA HIS A 126 -15.00 6.78 12.84
C HIS A 126 -15.60 8.12 13.28
N ASN A 127 -15.62 8.32 14.59
CA ASN A 127 -16.05 9.54 15.24
C ASN A 127 -15.28 9.70 16.56
N THR A 128 -15.50 10.80 17.27
CA THR A 128 -14.79 11.11 18.52
C THR A 128 -14.92 10.02 19.60
N ARG A 129 -15.93 9.13 19.52
CA ARG A 129 -16.14 8.05 20.49
C ARG A 129 -15.58 6.70 20.05
N ARG A 130 -15.33 6.49 18.75
CA ARG A 130 -14.92 5.19 18.18
C ARG A 130 -14.04 5.39 16.95
N GLY A 131 -12.96 4.61 16.88
CA GLY A 131 -12.08 4.56 15.71
C GLY A 131 -11.30 5.85 15.46
N ALA A 132 -10.96 6.58 16.53
CA ALA A 132 -10.10 7.76 16.47
C ALA A 132 -8.61 7.40 16.29
N ASP A 133 -8.24 6.20 16.74
CA ASP A 133 -6.91 5.58 16.66
C ASP A 133 -6.78 4.60 15.47
N HIS A 134 -7.83 4.50 14.65
CA HIS A 134 -7.79 3.66 13.46
C HIS A 134 -6.82 4.23 12.43
N VAL A 135 -6.03 3.35 11.81
CA VAL A 135 -5.24 3.69 10.64
C VAL A 135 -6.17 3.73 9.41
N ILE A 136 -6.36 4.92 8.85
CA ILE A 136 -7.29 5.15 7.75
C ILE A 136 -6.53 5.83 6.60
N HIS A 137 -6.73 5.29 5.41
CA HIS A 137 -6.32 5.94 4.17
C HIS A 137 -7.51 6.70 3.58
N VAL A 138 -7.32 7.98 3.31
CA VAL A 138 -8.30 8.89 2.69
C VAL A 138 -7.77 9.37 1.34
N PRO A 139 -8.63 9.80 0.40
CA PRO A 139 -8.19 10.39 -0.85
C PRO A 139 -7.32 11.63 -0.57
N LEU A 140 -6.40 11.90 -1.49
CA LEU A 140 -5.61 13.13 -1.46
C LEU A 140 -6.56 14.35 -1.46
N THR A 141 -6.31 15.27 -0.54
CA THR A 141 -7.04 16.54 -0.43
C THR A 141 -6.22 17.68 -1.04
N SER A 142 -6.76 18.90 -0.96
CA SER A 142 -6.02 20.10 -1.35
C SER A 142 -4.69 20.18 -0.57
N PRO A 143 -3.55 20.52 -1.20
CA PRO A 143 -2.29 20.64 -0.46
C PRO A 143 -2.31 21.68 0.66
N TRP A 144 -3.24 22.63 0.60
CA TRP A 144 -3.41 23.68 1.61
C TRP A 144 -4.08 23.17 2.89
N GLU A 145 -4.73 22.01 2.83
CA GLU A 145 -5.31 21.32 3.99
C GLU A 145 -4.30 20.36 4.66
N LEU A 146 -3.13 20.18 4.05
CA LEU A 146 -2.09 19.25 4.53
C LEU A 146 -1.10 19.94 5.45
N GLU A 147 -0.42 19.15 6.28
CA GLU A 147 0.72 19.64 7.05
C GLU A 147 1.83 20.13 6.11
N PRO A 148 2.62 21.16 6.49
CA PRO A 148 3.60 21.79 5.60
C PRO A 148 4.61 20.83 4.97
N GLU A 149 5.00 19.77 5.69
CA GLU A 149 5.93 18.76 5.16
C GLU A 149 5.26 17.91 4.07
N THR A 150 4.06 17.40 4.34
CA THR A 150 3.27 16.60 3.39
C THR A 150 2.87 17.44 2.17
N GLN A 151 2.49 18.69 2.38
CA GLN A 151 2.26 19.67 1.32
C GLN A 151 3.48 19.77 0.42
N ASN A 152 4.68 19.96 0.99
CA ASN A 152 5.91 20.08 0.21
C ASN A 152 6.19 18.83 -0.65
N TYR A 153 5.99 17.63 -0.09
CA TYR A 153 6.14 16.38 -0.84
C TYR A 153 5.12 16.27 -1.97
N LEU A 154 3.84 16.60 -1.72
CA LEU A 154 2.80 16.54 -2.74
C LEU A 154 3.08 17.51 -3.89
N VAL A 155 3.45 18.76 -3.57
CA VAL A 155 3.84 19.76 -4.57
C VAL A 155 5.04 19.28 -5.39
N LYS A 156 6.08 18.76 -4.75
CA LYS A 156 7.26 18.23 -5.44
C LYS A 156 6.92 17.04 -6.33
N ALA A 157 6.03 16.15 -5.89
CA ALA A 157 5.57 15.01 -6.68
C ALA A 157 4.83 15.48 -7.95
N ILE A 158 3.92 16.44 -7.83
CA ILE A 158 3.22 17.03 -8.99
C ILE A 158 4.23 17.65 -9.97
N ILE A 159 5.18 18.44 -9.47
CA ILE A 159 6.24 19.04 -10.31
C ILE A 159 7.10 17.97 -10.98
N SER A 160 7.45 16.89 -10.27
CA SER A 160 8.22 15.79 -10.82
C SER A 160 7.48 15.10 -11.96
N LEU A 161 6.18 14.85 -11.81
CA LEU A 161 5.35 14.28 -12.86
C LEU A 161 5.29 15.19 -14.09
N LEU A 162 5.11 16.50 -13.91
CA LEU A 162 5.13 17.46 -15.03
C LEU A 162 6.46 17.44 -15.80
N LYS A 163 7.59 17.17 -15.14
CA LYS A 163 8.91 17.09 -15.78
C LYS A 163 9.07 15.85 -16.67
N GLU A 164 8.29 14.79 -16.46
CA GLU A 164 8.33 13.58 -17.30
C GLU A 164 7.88 13.84 -18.75
N ALA A 165 7.25 14.98 -19.05
CA ALA A 165 6.90 15.34 -20.43
C ALA A 165 8.10 15.64 -21.32
N ARG A 166 9.28 15.89 -20.75
CA ARG A 166 10.48 16.21 -21.53
C ARG A 166 10.94 14.99 -22.33
N PRO A 167 11.02 15.07 -23.67
CA PRO A 167 11.54 13.97 -24.46
C PRO A 167 13.01 13.70 -24.12
N PHE A 168 13.42 12.44 -24.25
CA PHE A 168 14.79 12.01 -24.02
C PHE A 168 15.77 12.90 -24.81
N GLY A 169 16.80 13.43 -24.14
CA GLY A 169 17.83 14.29 -24.75
C GLY A 169 17.53 15.79 -24.86
N SER A 170 16.37 16.28 -24.38
CA SER A 170 15.97 17.69 -24.55
C SER A 170 16.45 18.69 -23.47
N GLY A 171 17.40 18.32 -22.61
CA GLY A 171 17.98 19.28 -21.66
C GLY A 171 19.31 18.82 -21.08
N LYS A 172 20.21 19.78 -20.79
CA LYS A 172 21.49 19.58 -20.09
C LYS A 172 21.27 18.93 -18.73
N ARG A 173 21.15 17.60 -18.71
CA ARG A 173 21.19 16.81 -17.48
C ARG A 173 22.66 16.67 -17.09
N THR A 174 22.97 16.75 -15.80
CA THR A 174 24.33 16.48 -15.33
C THR A 174 24.70 15.05 -15.70
N ASP A 175 25.88 14.85 -16.27
CA ASP A 175 26.38 13.60 -16.88
C ASP A 175 26.14 12.32 -16.06
N LYS A 176 26.01 12.44 -14.73
CA LYS A 176 25.74 11.31 -13.81
C LYS A 176 24.36 10.67 -13.99
N GLU A 177 23.31 11.46 -14.23
CA GLU A 177 21.96 10.90 -14.37
C GLU A 177 21.78 10.22 -15.73
N GLU A 178 22.35 10.82 -16.79
CA GLU A 178 22.38 10.17 -18.10
C GLU A 178 23.21 8.89 -18.08
N SER A 179 24.32 8.85 -17.34
CA SER A 179 25.16 7.65 -17.22
C SER A 179 24.40 6.49 -16.56
N MET A 180 23.64 6.76 -15.51
CA MET A 180 22.85 5.74 -14.80
C MET A 180 21.70 5.22 -15.67
N GLN A 181 21.00 6.12 -16.38
CA GLN A 181 19.94 5.72 -17.30
C GLN A 181 20.47 5.01 -18.57
N ARG A 182 21.64 5.42 -19.10
CA ARG A 182 22.33 4.69 -20.18
C ARG A 182 22.73 3.30 -19.71
N THR A 183 23.14 3.14 -18.46
CA THR A 183 23.46 1.81 -17.91
C THR A 183 22.21 0.93 -17.80
N MET A 184 21.05 1.51 -17.48
CA MET A 184 19.78 0.76 -17.54
C MET A 184 19.36 0.41 -18.97
N ALA A 185 19.50 1.32 -19.93
CA ALA A 185 19.17 1.06 -21.33
C ALA A 185 20.14 0.07 -22.01
N VAL A 186 21.43 0.06 -21.64
CA VAL A 186 22.43 -0.88 -22.19
C VAL A 186 22.27 -2.29 -21.62
N LEU A 187 21.60 -2.46 -20.47
CA LEU A 187 21.25 -3.78 -19.94
C LEU A 187 19.99 -4.37 -20.59
N ASP A 188 19.17 -3.54 -21.24
CA ASP A 188 18.04 -3.93 -22.10
C ASP A 188 18.53 -4.02 -23.56
N VAL A 189 19.32 -5.06 -23.84
CA VAL A 189 19.70 -5.41 -25.21
C VAL A 189 18.54 -6.18 -25.86
N ASP A 190 17.42 -5.49 -26.12
CA ASP A 190 16.42 -5.83 -27.13
C ASP A 190 15.30 -4.76 -27.14
N ASP A 191 14.86 -4.42 -28.36
CA ASP A 191 13.63 -3.69 -28.71
C ASP A 191 13.58 -2.14 -28.71
N GLU A 192 13.56 -1.58 -29.93
CA GLU A 192 12.96 -0.27 -30.23
C GLU A 192 11.48 -0.18 -29.75
N GLU A 193 10.79 -1.31 -29.57
CA GLU A 193 9.44 -1.37 -28.96
C GLU A 193 9.43 -1.00 -27.46
N ASN A 194 10.54 -1.24 -26.75
CA ASN A 194 10.68 -0.94 -25.32
C ASN A 194 10.87 0.58 -25.10
N ASP A 195 11.56 1.26 -26.03
CA ASP A 195 11.76 2.71 -25.99
C ASP A 195 10.45 3.50 -26.20
N GLU A 196 9.58 3.09 -27.14
CA GLU A 196 8.27 3.73 -27.34
C GLU A 196 7.31 3.50 -26.18
N SER A 197 7.29 2.27 -25.62
CA SER A 197 6.49 1.95 -24.42
C SER A 197 6.89 2.82 -23.22
N PHE A 198 8.19 2.95 -22.99
CA PHE A 198 8.76 3.77 -21.93
C PHE A 198 8.46 5.27 -22.10
N LEU A 199 8.56 5.79 -23.33
CA LEU A 199 8.17 7.16 -23.64
C LEU A 199 6.67 7.40 -23.44
N ASN A 200 5.84 6.44 -23.80
CA ASN A 200 4.39 6.51 -23.59
C ASN A 200 4.03 6.50 -22.09
N GLU A 201 4.69 5.68 -21.28
CA GLU A 201 4.53 5.66 -19.82
C GLU A 201 4.89 7.02 -19.22
N ARG A 202 6.01 7.61 -19.61
CA ARG A 202 6.40 8.97 -19.16
C ARG A 202 5.41 10.05 -19.55
N ARG A 203 4.90 10.00 -20.79
CA ARG A 203 3.85 10.91 -21.25
C ARG A 203 2.59 10.75 -20.40
N LEU A 204 2.19 9.51 -20.09
CA LEU A 204 1.06 9.21 -19.23
C LEU A 204 1.27 9.76 -17.81
N LEU A 205 2.45 9.56 -17.21
CA LEU A 205 2.82 10.13 -15.92
C LEU A 205 2.75 11.66 -15.93
N SER A 206 3.20 12.29 -17.02
CA SER A 206 3.12 13.76 -17.15
C SER A 206 1.69 14.28 -17.23
N ARG A 207 0.80 13.57 -17.96
CA ARG A 207 -0.63 13.86 -18.03
C ARG A 207 -1.29 13.66 -16.66
N TYR A 208 -0.86 12.65 -15.90
CA TYR A 208 -1.31 12.44 -14.53
C TYR A 208 -0.89 13.58 -13.59
N GLY A 209 0.31 14.14 -13.78
CA GLY A 209 0.74 15.36 -13.08
C GLY A 209 -0.20 16.54 -13.31
N VAL A 210 -0.62 16.77 -14.56
CA VAL A 210 -1.63 17.81 -14.89
C VAL A 210 -2.98 17.50 -14.24
N TRP A 211 -3.41 16.23 -14.26
CA TRP A 211 -4.66 15.80 -13.62
C TRP A 211 -4.65 16.08 -12.11
N LEU A 212 -3.56 15.76 -11.42
CA LEU A 212 -3.40 16.08 -9.99
C LEU A 212 -3.37 17.58 -9.74
N LEU A 213 -2.66 18.35 -10.58
CA LEU A 213 -2.59 19.80 -10.45
C LEU A 213 -4.00 20.43 -10.55
N VAL A 214 -4.77 20.08 -11.58
CA VAL A 214 -6.12 20.62 -11.79
C VAL A 214 -7.12 20.08 -10.78
N GLY A 215 -6.99 18.81 -10.38
CA GLY A 215 -7.93 18.14 -9.48
C GLY A 215 -7.74 18.51 -8.00
N LEU A 216 -6.51 18.78 -7.56
CA LEU A 216 -6.18 19.00 -6.15
C LEU A 216 -5.88 20.46 -5.81
N ILE A 217 -5.30 21.25 -6.72
CA ILE A 217 -4.96 22.64 -6.43
C ILE A 217 -6.20 23.52 -6.54
N LYS A 218 -6.67 24.02 -5.41
CA LYS A 218 -7.70 25.08 -5.34
C LYS A 218 -7.04 26.37 -4.89
N LEU A 219 -7.07 27.42 -5.70
CA LEU A 219 -6.48 28.70 -5.34
C LEU A 219 -7.40 29.43 -4.36
N GLU A 220 -6.87 29.74 -3.17
CA GLU A 220 -7.50 30.56 -2.14
C GLU A 220 -6.73 31.88 -1.95
N GLU A 221 -7.34 32.89 -1.32
CA GLU A 221 -6.73 34.23 -1.18
C GLU A 221 -5.36 34.21 -0.48
N ASP A 222 -5.16 33.30 0.47
CA ASP A 222 -3.93 33.17 1.26
C ASP A 222 -2.90 32.18 0.67
N THR A 223 -3.11 31.71 -0.56
CA THR A 223 -2.23 30.69 -1.15
C THR A 223 -0.82 31.24 -1.40
N PRO A 224 0.26 30.54 -1.00
CA PRO A 224 1.63 31.01 -1.23
C PRO A 224 1.94 31.20 -2.72
N HIS A 225 2.08 32.46 -3.12
CA HIS A 225 2.28 32.86 -4.52
C HIS A 225 3.55 32.25 -5.14
N GLU A 226 4.61 32.05 -4.35
CA GLU A 226 5.85 31.42 -4.81
C GLU A 226 5.64 29.97 -5.24
N ILE A 227 4.87 29.20 -4.47
CA ILE A 227 4.57 27.79 -4.77
C ILE A 227 3.72 27.70 -6.03
N ILE A 228 2.70 28.54 -6.14
CA ILE A 228 1.84 28.61 -7.34
C ILE A 228 2.66 29.02 -8.55
N GLY A 229 3.50 30.05 -8.44
CA GLY A 229 4.34 30.54 -9.52
C GLY A 229 5.27 29.45 -10.05
N HIS A 230 5.86 28.65 -9.16
CA HIS A 230 6.68 27.51 -9.55
C HIS A 230 5.87 26.42 -10.27
N MET A 231 4.70 26.04 -9.74
CA MET A 231 3.81 25.07 -10.41
C MET A 231 3.37 25.56 -11.79
N LEU A 232 2.99 26.83 -11.92
CA LEU A 232 2.58 27.44 -13.20
C LEU A 232 3.75 27.49 -14.19
N SER A 233 4.94 27.86 -13.74
CA SER A 233 6.14 27.80 -14.57
C SER A 233 6.38 26.39 -15.12
N MET A 234 6.19 25.37 -14.28
CA MET A 234 6.33 23.98 -14.70
C MET A 234 5.21 23.52 -15.63
N LEU A 235 3.98 24.00 -15.43
CA LEU A 235 2.85 23.72 -16.31
C LEU A 235 3.04 24.37 -17.68
N PHE A 236 3.53 25.61 -17.75
CA PHE A 236 3.83 26.28 -19.01
C PHE A 236 4.97 25.59 -19.76
N GLU A 237 5.99 25.12 -19.04
CA GLU A 237 7.04 24.31 -19.65
C GLU A 237 6.50 22.98 -20.18
N TRP A 238 5.64 22.30 -19.41
CA TRP A 238 4.95 21.09 -19.85
C TRP A 238 4.15 21.35 -21.12
N PHE A 239 3.31 22.39 -21.13
CA PHE A 239 2.49 22.76 -22.29
C PHE A 239 3.37 23.02 -23.52
N ASN A 240 4.40 23.84 -23.37
CA ASN A 240 5.35 24.14 -24.45
C ASN A 240 6.02 22.87 -24.98
N THR A 241 6.42 21.96 -24.10
CA THR A 241 7.06 20.70 -24.49
C THR A 241 6.09 19.79 -25.24
N THR A 242 4.85 19.67 -24.75
CA THR A 242 3.86 18.75 -25.33
C THR A 242 3.19 19.28 -26.59
N ALA A 243 3.14 20.60 -26.79
CA ALA A 243 2.49 21.23 -27.95
C ALA A 243 3.17 20.89 -29.29
N TYR A 244 4.46 20.54 -29.25
CA TYR A 244 5.24 20.18 -30.43
C TYR A 244 5.48 18.68 -30.57
N LEU A 245 4.91 17.86 -29.68
CA LEU A 245 4.96 16.41 -29.86
C LEU A 245 4.16 16.04 -31.11
N PRO A 246 4.69 15.16 -31.98
CA PRO A 246 3.95 14.71 -33.16
C PRO A 246 2.60 14.16 -32.69
N ASN A 247 1.53 14.73 -33.25
CA ASN A 247 0.14 14.47 -32.86
C ASN A 247 -0.09 12.98 -32.55
N ASP A 248 -0.62 12.69 -31.35
CA ASP A 248 -1.49 11.53 -31.11
C ASP A 248 -2.70 11.70 -32.04
N LYS A 249 -2.55 11.37 -33.32
CA LYS A 249 -3.67 11.25 -34.24
C LYS A 249 -4.38 9.96 -33.88
N THR A 250 -5.37 10.06 -32.99
CA THR A 250 -6.53 9.16 -32.99
C THR A 250 -7.25 9.23 -34.33
#